data_AF-A0A3M2HYY5-F1
#
_entry.id   AF-A0A3M2HYY5-F1
#
_cell.length_a   1.000
_cell.length_b   1.000
_cell.length_c   1.000
_cell.angle_alpha   90.00
_cell.angle_beta   90.00
_cell.angle_gamma   90.00
#
_symmetry.space_group_name_H-M   'P 1'
#
loop_
_entity.id
_entity.type
_entity.pdbx_description
1 polymer ?
#
loop_
_entity_poly.entity_id
_entity_poly.type
_entity_poly.pdbx_seq_one_letter_code
_entity_poly.pdbx_strand_id
1 'polypeptide(L)'
;MNEIALHDDDMAHDEWWLATLGDTLIWARLRVREAGTAEVLDADGATLPYDSPDTARAALMDAEFVAFDGLDEDDALHRGFSLHDISPPTGDDDRLRAKMVLNLGRRA
;
A
#
# COMPACT_ATOMS: atom_id res chain seq x y z
N MET A 1 18.08 10.29 -29.82
CA MET A 1 16.71 10.25 -29.25
C MET A 1 16.56 8.90 -28.60
N ASN A 2 16.91 8.76 -27.32
CA ASN A 2 16.79 7.47 -26.64
C ASN A 2 16.61 7.69 -25.13
N GLU A 3 15.48 8.29 -24.76
CA GLU A 3 14.96 8.24 -23.40
C GLU A 3 13.66 7.45 -23.48
N ILE A 4 13.78 6.12 -23.51
CA ILE A 4 12.70 5.29 -23.03
C ILE A 4 12.89 5.34 -21.52
N ALA A 5 12.35 6.38 -20.89
CA ALA A 5 11.95 6.25 -19.50
C ALA A 5 10.93 5.11 -19.53
N LEU A 6 11.38 3.89 -19.21
CA LEU A 6 10.46 2.85 -18.78
C LEU A 6 9.59 3.53 -17.72
N HIS A 7 8.31 3.76 -18.03
CA HIS A 7 7.38 4.15 -16.98
C HIS A 7 7.51 3.06 -15.93
N ASP A 8 7.70 3.45 -14.67
CA ASP A 8 7.84 2.50 -13.57
C ASP A 8 6.66 1.51 -13.54
N ASP A 9 5.49 1.95 -14.03
CA ASP A 9 4.28 1.17 -14.33
C ASP A 9 4.44 -0.04 -15.27
N ASP A 10 5.48 -0.11 -16.11
CA ASP A 10 5.71 -1.24 -17.03
C ASP A 10 6.55 -2.36 -16.39
N MET A 11 7.27 -2.06 -15.30
CA MET A 11 8.09 -3.04 -14.58
C MET A 11 7.29 -3.64 -13.44
N ALA A 12 7.35 -4.96 -13.25
CA ALA A 12 6.69 -5.59 -12.12
C ALA A 12 7.30 -5.13 -10.79
N HIS A 13 6.51 -4.45 -9.97
CA HIS A 13 6.92 -3.94 -8.66
C HIS A 13 5.77 -4.03 -7.66
N ASP A 14 6.10 -3.96 -6.37
CA ASP A 14 5.13 -3.84 -5.28
C ASP A 14 5.14 -2.44 -4.68
N GLU A 15 3.95 -1.88 -4.51
CA GLU A 15 3.72 -0.62 -3.82
C GLU A 15 2.93 -0.90 -2.54
N TRP A 16 3.37 -0.33 -1.44
CA TRP A 16 2.67 -0.43 -0.16
C TRP A 16 1.79 0.77 0.06
N TRP A 17 0.56 0.49 0.46
CA TRP A 17 -0.48 1.46 0.72
C TRP A 17 -1.00 1.27 2.14
N LEU A 18 -1.40 2.36 2.78
CA LEU A 18 -1.98 2.30 4.12
C LEU A 18 -3.18 3.23 4.27
N ALA A 19 -4.13 2.79 5.08
CA ALA A 19 -5.25 3.57 5.56
C ALA A 19 -5.27 3.56 7.08
N THR A 20 -5.75 4.66 7.67
CA THR A 20 -5.89 4.79 9.12
C THR A 20 -7.36 4.95 9.49
N LEU A 21 -7.87 4.02 10.29
CA LEU A 21 -9.22 4.03 10.83
C LEU A 21 -9.14 4.16 12.36
N GLY A 22 -9.16 5.41 12.86
CA GLY A 22 -8.95 5.69 14.27
C GLY A 22 -7.54 5.27 14.72
N ASP A 23 -7.45 4.37 15.70
CA ASP A 23 -6.19 3.79 16.19
C ASP A 23 -5.73 2.55 15.41
N THR A 24 -6.44 2.17 14.33
CA THR A 24 -6.10 1.00 13.52
C THR A 24 -5.49 1.45 12.20
N LEU A 25 -4.29 0.96 11.92
CA LEU A 25 -3.63 1.08 10.63
C LEU A 25 -3.84 -0.20 9.82
N ILE A 26 -4.27 -0.04 8.58
CA ILE A 26 -4.56 -1.12 7.64
C ILE A 26 -3.61 -0.96 6.47
N TRP A 27 -2.85 -2.01 6.16
CA TRP A 27 -1.97 -2.09 5.01
C TRP A 27 -2.68 -2.77 3.85
N ALA A 28 -2.38 -2.31 2.64
CA ALA A 28 -2.67 -2.97 1.38
C ALA A 28 -1.40 -3.02 0.52
N ARG A 29 -1.24 -4.08 -0.26
CA ARG A 29 -0.13 -4.21 -1.20
C ARG A 29 -0.67 -4.19 -2.62
N LEU A 30 -0.32 -3.16 -3.38
CA LEU A 30 -0.53 -3.11 -4.81
C LEU A 30 0.66 -3.82 -5.49
N ARG A 31 0.39 -4.78 -6.36
CA ARG A 31 1.41 -5.44 -7.19
C ARG A 31 1.11 -5.14 -8.64
N VAL A 32 2.00 -4.40 -9.28
CA VAL A 32 1.98 -4.18 -10.73
C VAL A 32 2.65 -5.39 -11.39
N ARG A 33 2.02 -5.94 -12.42
CA ARG A 33 2.51 -7.11 -13.16
C ARG A 33 3.01 -6.70 -14.53
N GLU A 34 3.93 -7.51 -15.05
CA GLU A 34 4.35 -7.44 -16.45
C GLU A 34 3.09 -7.60 -17.35
N ALA A 35 2.97 -6.77 -18.39
CA ALA A 35 1.79 -6.60 -19.25
C ALA A 35 0.70 -5.63 -18.74
N GLY A 36 1.02 -4.76 -17.78
CA GLY A 36 0.17 -3.61 -17.43
C GLY A 36 -1.08 -3.96 -16.62
N THR A 37 -1.13 -5.15 -16.02
CA THR A 37 -2.19 -5.55 -15.08
C THR A 37 -1.74 -5.32 -13.64
N ALA A 38 -2.66 -5.27 -12.68
CA ALA A 38 -2.32 -5.08 -11.29
C ALA A 38 -3.19 -5.92 -10.36
N GLU A 39 -2.73 -6.13 -9.13
CA GLU A 39 -3.47 -6.81 -8.09
C GLU A 39 -3.30 -6.09 -6.76
N VAL A 40 -4.37 -5.94 -6.00
CA VAL A 40 -4.33 -5.43 -4.64
C VAL A 40 -4.55 -6.57 -3.67
N LEU A 41 -3.57 -6.83 -2.81
CA LEU A 41 -3.76 -7.66 -1.62
C LEU A 41 -4.27 -6.75 -0.49
N ASP A 42 -5.46 -7.04 0.00
CA ASP A 42 -6.07 -6.36 1.15
C ASP A 42 -5.72 -7.07 2.47
N ALA A 43 -5.88 -6.37 3.59
CA ALA A 43 -5.62 -6.90 4.94
C ALA A 43 -6.49 -8.11 5.32
N ASP A 44 -7.66 -8.29 4.71
CA ASP A 44 -8.48 -9.49 4.86
C ASP A 44 -7.84 -10.74 4.21
N GLY A 45 -6.78 -10.55 3.42
CA GLY A 45 -6.13 -11.60 2.62
C GLY A 45 -6.79 -11.83 1.26
N ALA A 46 -7.71 -10.96 0.87
CA ALA A 46 -8.30 -10.96 -0.46
C ALA A 46 -7.34 -10.34 -1.48
N THR A 47 -7.14 -11.02 -2.62
CA THR A 47 -6.43 -10.46 -3.77
C THR A 47 -7.43 -10.01 -4.82
N LEU A 48 -7.48 -8.71 -5.06
CA LEU A 48 -8.37 -8.06 -6.01
C LEU A 48 -7.62 -7.81 -7.32
N PRO A 49 -7.99 -8.47 -8.44
CA PRO A 49 -7.36 -8.23 -9.73
C PRO A 49 -7.90 -6.97 -10.41
N TYR A 50 -7.01 -6.23 -11.07
CA TYR A 50 -7.30 -5.02 -11.83
C TYR A 50 -6.67 -5.09 -13.22
N ASP A 51 -7.38 -4.54 -14.19
CA ASP A 51 -6.95 -4.50 -15.60
C ASP A 51 -5.80 -3.51 -15.82
N SER A 52 -5.61 -2.54 -14.91
CA SER A 52 -4.53 -1.54 -14.98
C SER A 52 -4.11 -1.04 -13.59
N PRO A 53 -2.82 -0.69 -13.38
CA PRO A 53 -2.32 -0.14 -12.12
C PRO A 53 -3.03 1.17 -11.74
N ASP A 54 -3.31 2.05 -12.69
CA ASP A 54 -4.06 3.29 -12.45
C ASP A 54 -5.44 3.05 -11.82
N THR A 55 -6.14 2.00 -12.28
CA THR A 55 -7.47 1.65 -11.74
C THR A 55 -7.35 1.10 -10.33
N ALA A 56 -6.31 0.32 -10.06
CA ALA A 56 -6.05 -0.21 -8.73
C ALA A 56 -5.69 0.91 -7.73
N ARG A 57 -4.83 1.86 -8.14
CA ARG A 57 -4.50 3.07 -7.36
C ARG A 57 -5.74 3.93 -7.10
N ALA A 58 -6.58 4.13 -8.12
CA ALA A 58 -7.83 4.87 -7.95
C ALA A 58 -8.78 4.20 -6.96
N ALA A 59 -8.90 2.87 -6.99
CA ALA A 59 -9.72 2.13 -6.02
C ALA A 59 -9.17 2.24 -4.59
N LEU A 60 -7.84 2.21 -4.42
CA LEU A 60 -7.21 2.44 -3.12
C LEU A 60 -7.48 3.86 -2.59
N MET A 61 -7.34 4.89 -3.43
CA MET A 61 -7.64 6.27 -3.05
C MET A 61 -9.11 6.48 -2.67
N ASP A 62 -10.05 5.85 -3.38
CA ASP A 62 -11.48 5.88 -3.05
C ASP A 62 -11.77 5.25 -1.68
N ALA A 63 -11.00 4.22 -1.32
CA ALA A 63 -11.05 3.56 -0.02
C ALA A 63 -10.18 4.23 1.08
N GLU A 64 -9.77 5.49 0.88
CA GLU A 64 -8.96 6.29 1.82
C GLU A 64 -7.51 5.79 2.04
N PHE A 65 -7.01 4.89 1.20
CA PHE A 65 -5.61 4.47 1.25
C PHE A 65 -4.70 5.51 0.59
N VAL A 66 -3.50 5.65 1.16
CA VAL A 66 -2.42 6.49 0.61
C VAL A 66 -1.14 5.67 0.42
N ALA A 67 -0.36 6.04 -0.59
CA ALA A 67 0.91 5.38 -0.88
C ALA A 67 1.92 5.63 0.25
N PHE A 68 2.53 4.57 0.77
CA PHE A 68 3.53 4.65 1.84
C PHE A 68 4.80 5.36 1.39
N ASP A 69 5.24 5.14 0.15
CA ASP A 69 6.43 5.80 -0.41
C ASP A 69 6.28 7.33 -0.50
N GLY A 70 5.04 7.82 -0.64
CA GLY A 70 4.73 9.24 -0.69
C GLY A 70 4.41 9.88 0.67
N LEU A 71 4.52 9.13 1.77
CA LEU A 71 4.26 9.63 3.12
C LEU A 71 5.56 10.13 3.78
N ASP A 72 5.56 11.39 4.19
CA ASP A 72 6.56 11.94 5.08
C ASP A 72 6.14 11.84 6.56
N GLU A 73 7.06 12.11 7.48
CA GLU A 73 6.75 12.03 8.92
C GLU A 73 5.67 13.03 9.36
N ASP A 74 5.62 14.24 8.79
CA ASP A 74 4.60 15.23 9.12
C ASP A 74 3.18 14.73 8.74
N ASP A 75 3.07 14.09 7.58
CA ASP A 75 1.84 13.45 7.10
C ASP A 75 1.38 12.28 7.97
N ALA A 76 2.33 11.47 8.44
CA ALA A 76 2.05 10.38 9.36
C ALA A 76 1.55 10.91 10.71
N LEU A 77 2.22 11.94 11.25
CA LEU A 77 1.85 12.56 12.52
C LEU A 77 0.46 13.22 12.44
N HIS A 78 0.12 13.84 11.31
CA HIS A 78 -1.21 14.41 11.08
C HIS A 78 -2.30 13.33 11.10
N ARG A 79 -1.98 12.12 10.64
CA ARG A 79 -2.86 10.93 10.70
C ARG A 79 -2.85 10.24 12.07
N GLY A 80 -1.97 10.64 12.98
CA GLY A 80 -1.92 10.13 14.36
C GLY A 80 -0.96 8.96 14.58
N PHE A 81 0.01 8.75 13.69
CA PHE A 81 1.06 7.74 13.86
C PHE A 81 2.44 8.29 13.53
N SER A 82 3.51 7.62 13.97
CA SER A 82 4.87 7.94 13.53
C SER A 82 5.27 7.01 12.40
N LEU A 83 5.77 7.59 11.30
CA LEU A 83 6.25 6.81 10.16
C LEU A 83 7.39 5.87 10.56
N HIS A 84 8.25 6.30 11.49
CA HIS A 84 9.36 5.49 12.02
C HIS A 84 8.94 4.28 12.89
N ASP A 85 7.72 4.26 13.42
CA ASP A 85 7.22 3.14 14.26
C ASP A 85 6.60 2.03 13.40
N ILE A 86 6.30 2.33 12.14
CA ILE A 86 5.66 1.41 11.21
C ILE A 86 6.62 1.04 10.07
N SER A 87 6.39 -0.11 9.47
CA SER A 87 7.11 -0.54 8.27
C SER A 87 6.20 -1.47 7.48
N PRO A 88 6.33 -1.48 6.14
CA PRO A 88 5.55 -2.38 5.31
C PRO A 88 5.79 -3.83 5.76
N PRO A 89 4.73 -4.64 5.87
CA PRO A 89 4.86 -6.00 6.36
C PRO A 89 5.68 -6.85 5.39
N THR A 90 6.53 -7.70 5.93
CA THR A 90 7.39 -8.61 5.16
C THR A 90 7.04 -10.08 5.43
N GLY A 91 7.18 -10.92 4.40
CA GLY A 91 6.91 -12.36 4.43
C GLY A 91 6.03 -12.83 3.27
N ASP A 92 5.66 -14.10 3.29
CA ASP A 92 4.70 -14.69 2.35
C ASP A 92 3.28 -14.15 2.58
N ASP A 93 2.43 -14.15 1.54
CA ASP A 93 1.07 -13.61 1.56
C ASP A 93 0.23 -14.08 2.76
N ASP A 94 0.33 -15.36 3.15
CA ASP A 94 -0.38 -15.90 4.32
C ASP A 94 0.08 -15.27 5.64
N ARG A 95 1.37 -14.90 5.75
CA ARG A 95 1.94 -14.21 6.91
C ARG A 95 1.73 -12.70 6.85
N LEU A 96 1.60 -12.14 5.65
CA LEU A 96 1.33 -10.71 5.45
C LEU A 96 -0.02 -10.35 6.05
N ARG A 97 -1.09 -11.14 5.79
CA ARG A 97 -2.45 -10.84 6.30
C ARG A 97 -2.48 -10.53 7.80
N ALA A 98 -1.75 -11.31 8.60
CA ALA A 98 -1.72 -11.17 10.06
C ALA A 98 -0.96 -9.91 10.53
N LYS A 99 -0.14 -9.31 9.66
CA LYS A 99 0.64 -8.10 9.91
C LYS A 99 0.06 -6.88 9.19
N MET A 100 -0.92 -7.08 8.30
CA MET A 100 -1.54 -5.99 7.53
C MET A 100 -2.51 -5.16 8.36
N VAL A 101 -2.98 -5.67 9.50
CA VAL A 101 -3.73 -4.85 10.48
C VAL A 101 -2.87 -4.61 11.70
N LEU A 102 -2.49 -3.35 11.92
CA LEU A 102 -1.72 -2.91 13.08
C LEU A 102 -2.60 -2.02 13.95
N ASN A 103 -2.76 -2.37 15.22
CA ASN A 103 -3.34 -1.45 16.20
C ASN A 103 -2.21 -0.56 16.71
N LEU A 104 -2.25 0.72 16.34
CA LEU A 104 -1.25 1.70 16.76
C LEU A 104 -1.29 1.89 18.27
N GLY A 105 -2.47 1.71 18.87
CA GLY A 105 -2.74 1.90 20.27
C GLY A 105 -2.48 3.34 20.68
N ARG A 106 -3.39 3.97 21.42
CA ARG A 106 -3.00 5.16 22.18
C ARG A 106 -1.84 4.78 23.08
N ARG A 107 -0.61 5.13 22.71
CA ARG A 107 0.50 5.17 23.66
C ARG A 107 0.07 6.20 24.70
N ALA A 108 -0.33 5.67 25.85
CA ALA A 108 -0.78 6.40 27.03
C ALA A 108 0.31 7.33 27.57
#